data_AF-A0A6P1HL48-F1
#
_entry.id   AF-A0A6P1HL48-F1
#
_cell.length_a   1.000
_cell.length_b   1.000
_cell.length_c   1.000
_cell.angle_alpha   90.00
_cell.angle_beta   90.00
_cell.angle_gamma   90.00
#
_symmetry.space_group_name_H-M   'P 1'
#
loop_
_entity.id
_entity.type
_entity.pdbx_description
1 polymer ?
#
loop_
_entity_poly.entity_id
_entity_poly.type
_entity_poly.pdbx_seq_one_letter_code
_entity_poly.pdbx_strand_id
1 'polypeptide(L)'
;MTEHFHLNLIGGHDWIVKTAQLLPLGITDQHLHFFFGMILIALIYALIRPLIYWMILLKWERVLTYLVSGLFVLFLLVSYEMYQGITGSGNVEFRDVANGALAMIFFGSFIAVIYLVELFFSYIKQLKKQKAKSA
;
A
#
# COMPACT_ATOMS: atom_id res chain seq x y z
N MET A 1 -26.57 36.57 11.44
CA MET A 1 -25.33 36.52 12.26
C MET A 1 -24.54 35.29 11.83
N THR A 2 -24.17 35.29 10.55
CA THR A 2 -23.14 34.45 9.93
C THR A 2 -21.81 35.07 10.30
N GLU A 3 -20.82 34.30 10.74
CA GLU A 3 -19.39 34.50 10.45
C GLU A 3 -18.58 33.35 11.11
N HIS A 4 -17.73 32.73 10.28
CA HIS A 4 -16.49 32.06 10.63
C HIS A 4 -16.53 30.71 11.37
N PHE A 5 -17.08 29.69 10.70
CA PHE A 5 -16.56 28.31 10.85
C PHE A 5 -15.39 28.13 9.87
N HIS A 6 -14.29 28.86 10.10
CA HIS A 6 -13.05 28.62 9.36
C HIS A 6 -12.45 27.31 9.87
N LEU A 7 -12.51 26.33 8.98
CA LEU A 7 -11.73 25.10 8.93
C LEU A 7 -10.36 25.25 9.60
N ASN A 8 -10.26 24.74 10.82
CA ASN A 8 -9.00 24.53 11.52
C ASN A 8 -8.29 23.26 10.96
N LEU A 9 -8.12 23.22 9.63
CA LEU A 9 -7.41 22.18 8.88
C LEU A 9 -6.05 22.66 8.36
N ILE A 10 -5.49 23.72 8.96
CA ILE A 10 -4.17 24.29 8.62
C ILE A 10 -3.26 24.34 9.87
N GLY A 11 -3.44 23.39 10.80
CA GLY A 11 -2.62 23.29 12.02
C GLY A 11 -1.55 22.20 12.01
N GLY A 12 -1.43 21.43 10.92
CA GLY A 12 -0.61 20.22 10.86
C GLY A 12 0.77 20.36 10.21
N HIS A 13 1.17 21.56 9.76
CA HIS A 13 2.43 21.76 9.02
C HIS A 13 3.59 22.32 9.87
N ASP A 14 3.35 22.74 11.11
CA ASP A 14 4.39 23.33 11.98
C ASP A 14 5.22 22.28 12.77
N TRP A 15 5.18 21.00 12.40
CA TRP A 15 5.72 19.94 13.26
C TRP A 15 7.21 19.62 13.09
N ILE A 16 7.86 20.08 12.00
CA ILE A 16 9.24 19.65 11.72
C ILE A 16 10.28 20.72 12.08
N VAL A 17 10.14 21.98 11.68
CA VAL A 17 11.06 23.05 12.10
C VAL A 17 10.34 24.40 12.05
N LYS A 18 10.59 25.31 13.01
CA LYS A 18 10.26 26.72 12.83
C LYS A 18 11.07 27.24 11.65
N THR A 19 10.47 27.30 10.46
CA THR A 19 11.12 27.67 9.18
C THR A 19 11.94 28.97 9.29
N ALA A 20 11.54 29.87 10.20
CA ALA A 20 12.26 31.08 10.59
C ALA A 20 13.73 30.86 11.04
N GLN A 21 14.09 29.68 11.54
CA GLN A 21 15.44 29.36 12.02
C GLN A 21 16.36 28.77 10.93
N LEU A 22 15.80 28.30 9.81
CA LEU A 22 16.56 27.68 8.71
C LEU A 22 16.72 28.59 7.48
N LEU A 23 15.90 29.65 7.38
CA LEU A 23 16.03 30.72 6.38
C LEU A 23 17.44 31.34 6.30
N PRO A 24 18.17 31.59 7.42
CA PRO A 24 19.54 32.12 7.36
C PRO A 24 20.57 31.15 6.75
N LEU A 25 20.27 29.85 6.70
CA LEU A 25 21.11 28.80 6.11
C LEU A 25 20.82 28.58 4.62
N GLY A 26 19.87 29.33 4.03
CA GLY A 26 19.43 29.14 2.65
C GLY A 26 18.63 27.86 2.41
N ILE A 27 18.22 27.17 3.48
CA ILE A 27 17.42 25.94 3.37
C ILE A 27 15.95 26.33 3.32
N THR A 28 15.33 26.07 2.17
CA THR A 28 13.90 26.26 1.95
C THR A 28 13.11 25.03 2.39
N ASP A 29 11.82 25.24 2.64
CA ASP A 29 10.85 24.19 2.95
C ASP A 29 10.83 23.06 1.88
N GLN A 30 10.98 23.43 0.61
CA GLN A 30 11.05 22.48 -0.50
C GLN A 30 12.28 21.55 -0.40
N HIS A 31 13.43 22.07 0.01
CA HIS A 31 14.62 21.25 0.22
C HIS A 31 14.42 20.25 1.37
N LEU A 32 13.78 20.70 2.47
CA LEU A 32 13.49 19.83 3.60
C LEU A 32 12.54 18.68 3.19
N HIS A 33 11.46 18.98 2.46
CA HIS A 33 10.55 17.97 1.94
C HIS A 33 11.24 16.97 1.01
N PHE A 34 12.14 17.44 0.14
CA PHE A 34 12.93 16.58 -0.74
C PHE A 34 13.83 15.62 0.05
N PHE A 35 14.63 16.12 0.99
CA PHE A 35 15.52 15.28 1.79
C PHE A 35 14.74 14.31 2.69
N PHE A 36 13.66 14.77 3.30
CA PHE A 36 12.77 13.93 4.10
C PHE A 36 12.19 12.80 3.24
N GLY A 37 11.68 13.11 2.05
CA GLY A 37 11.18 12.12 1.11
C GLY A 37 12.23 11.09 0.70
N MET A 38 13.45 11.53 0.37
CA MET A 38 14.55 10.62 0.04
C MET A 38 14.91 9.67 1.19
N ILE A 39 15.02 10.19 2.42
CA ILE A 39 15.31 9.39 3.61
C ILE A 39 14.19 8.38 3.85
N LEU A 40 12.93 8.81 3.77
CA LEU A 40 11.78 7.94 3.95
C LEU A 40 11.74 6.81 2.92
N ILE A 41 12.02 7.11 1.64
CA ILE A 41 12.12 6.11 0.57
C ILE A 41 13.25 5.11 0.88
N ALA A 42 14.43 5.59 1.28
CA ALA A 42 15.56 4.73 1.61
C ALA A 42 15.25 3.78 2.78
N LEU A 43 14.58 4.29 3.82
CA LEU A 43 14.16 3.50 4.98
C LEU A 43 13.12 2.44 4.61
N ILE A 44 12.08 2.81 3.85
CA ILE A 44 11.06 1.87 3.38
C ILE A 44 11.70 0.82 2.47
N TYR A 45 12.59 1.22 1.56
CA TYR A 45 13.29 0.28 0.69
C TYR A 45 14.13 -0.72 1.49
N ALA A 46 14.90 -0.26 2.47
CA ALA A 46 15.70 -1.12 3.33
C ALA A 46 14.84 -2.11 4.14
N LEU A 47 13.64 -1.69 4.57
CA LEU A 47 12.69 -2.54 5.28
C LEU A 47 12.01 -3.57 4.37
N ILE A 48 11.59 -3.17 3.17
CA ILE A 48 10.83 -4.02 2.24
C ILE A 48 11.75 -5.00 1.49
N ARG A 49 12.98 -4.61 1.14
CA ARG A 49 13.94 -5.45 0.42
C ARG A 49 14.11 -6.87 1.01
N PRO A 50 14.36 -7.06 2.32
CA PRO A 50 14.48 -8.40 2.89
C PRO A 50 13.16 -9.19 2.76
N LEU A 51 12.00 -8.56 2.96
CA LEU A 51 10.70 -9.24 2.80
C LEU A 51 10.53 -9.78 1.38
N ILE A 52 10.82 -8.97 0.36
CA ILE A 52 10.75 -9.39 -1.05
C ILE A 52 11.73 -10.54 -1.33
N TYR A 53 12.97 -10.44 -0.82
CA TYR A 53 13.97 -11.49 -0.98
C TYR A 53 13.50 -12.83 -0.40
N TRP A 54 12.91 -12.81 0.80
CA TRP A 54 12.34 -14.01 1.42
C TRP A 54 11.19 -14.59 0.59
N MET A 55 10.27 -13.76 0.10
CA MET A 55 9.17 -14.23 -0.75
C MET A 55 9.65 -14.91 -2.04
N ILE A 56 10.73 -14.40 -2.65
CA ILE A 56 11.35 -15.00 -3.82
C ILE A 56 11.97 -16.36 -3.48
N LEU A 57 12.71 -16.47 -2.37
CA LEU A 57 13.31 -17.73 -1.91
C LEU A 57 12.26 -18.81 -1.65
N LEU A 58 11.11 -18.43 -1.08
CA LEU A 58 10.00 -19.34 -0.84
C LEU A 58 9.17 -19.65 -2.10
N LYS A 59 9.51 -19.07 -3.26
CA LYS A 59 8.76 -19.18 -4.52
C LYS A 59 7.31 -18.71 -4.39
N TRP A 60 7.07 -17.68 -3.58
CA TRP A 60 5.76 -17.09 -3.37
C TRP A 60 5.41 -16.01 -4.42
N GLU A 61 5.75 -16.28 -5.69
CA GLU A 61 5.55 -15.34 -6.81
C GLU A 61 4.09 -14.89 -6.91
N ARG A 62 3.14 -15.81 -6.73
CA ARG A 62 1.70 -15.51 -6.76
C ARG A 62 1.29 -14.50 -5.68
N VAL A 63 1.82 -14.64 -4.45
CA VAL A 63 1.54 -13.72 -3.34
C VAL A 63 2.18 -12.38 -3.61
N LEU A 64 3.42 -12.38 -4.13
CA LEU A 64 4.13 -11.16 -4.50
C LEU A 64 3.37 -10.37 -5.58
N THR A 65 2.91 -11.04 -6.64
CA THR A 65 2.10 -10.43 -7.70
C THR A 65 0.77 -9.88 -7.15
N TYR A 66 0.12 -10.60 -6.25
CA TYR A 66 -1.10 -10.12 -5.58
C TYR A 66 -0.84 -8.86 -4.74
N LEU A 67 0.22 -8.83 -3.92
CA LEU A 67 0.56 -7.67 -3.10
C LEU A 67 0.91 -6.45 -3.95
N VAL A 68 1.75 -6.62 -4.96
CA VAL A 68 2.15 -5.52 -5.85
C VAL A 68 0.95 -4.96 -6.61
N SER A 69 0.12 -5.82 -7.19
CA SER A 69 -1.07 -5.38 -7.93
C SER A 69 -2.12 -4.73 -7.03
N GLY A 70 -2.38 -5.30 -5.84
CA GLY A 70 -3.34 -4.74 -4.89
C GLY A 70 -2.89 -3.40 -4.29
N LEU A 71 -1.62 -3.28 -3.88
CA LEU A 71 -1.06 -2.02 -3.39
C LEU A 71 -1.07 -0.93 -4.48
N PHE A 72 -0.81 -1.30 -5.73
CA PHE A 72 -0.89 -0.37 -6.84
C PHE A 72 -2.31 0.16 -7.06
N VAL A 73 -3.32 -0.72 -7.02
CA VAL A 73 -4.73 -0.32 -7.12
C VAL A 73 -5.14 0.58 -5.94
N LEU A 74 -4.73 0.24 -4.72
CA LEU A 74 -4.99 1.09 -3.55
C LEU A 74 -4.34 2.46 -3.67
N PHE A 75 -3.09 2.52 -4.16
CA PHE A 75 -2.42 3.78 -4.42
C PHE A 75 -3.19 4.63 -5.44
N LEU A 76 -3.68 4.03 -6.52
CA LEU A 76 -4.50 4.73 -7.52
C LEU A 76 -5.80 5.26 -6.91
N LEU A 77 -6.47 4.46 -6.08
CA LEU A 77 -7.74 4.85 -5.46
C LEU A 77 -7.55 5.99 -4.45
N VAL A 78 -6.50 5.92 -3.61
CA VAL A 78 -6.14 7.03 -2.70
C VAL A 78 -5.76 8.28 -3.49
N SER A 79 -4.97 8.13 -4.56
CA SER A 79 -4.57 9.27 -5.40
C SER A 79 -5.78 9.94 -6.06
N TYR A 80 -6.77 9.14 -6.46
CA TYR A 80 -8.02 9.63 -7.05
C TYR A 80 -8.87 10.40 -6.03
N GLU A 81 -9.08 9.84 -4.83
CA GLU A 81 -9.79 10.53 -3.74
C GLU A 81 -9.09 11.84 -3.34
N MET A 82 -7.75 11.82 -3.25
CA MET A 82 -6.96 13.01 -2.95
C MET A 82 -7.10 14.06 -4.08
N TYR A 83 -7.10 13.63 -5.34
CA TYR A 83 -7.33 14.52 -6.48
C TYR A 83 -8.70 15.17 -6.41
N GLN A 84 -9.77 14.41 -6.15
CA GLN A 84 -11.12 14.96 -5.98
C GLN A 84 -11.20 15.98 -4.85
N GLY A 85 -10.49 15.73 -3.74
CA GLY A 85 -10.42 16.66 -2.61
C GLY A 85 -9.75 17.98 -2.97
N ILE A 86 -8.71 17.94 -3.81
CA ILE A 86 -8.00 19.14 -4.26
C ILE A 86 -8.82 19.92 -5.30
N THR A 87 -9.48 19.23 -6.24
CA THR A 87 -10.25 19.89 -7.32
C THR A 87 -11.66 20.28 -6.91
N GLY A 88 -12.15 19.81 -5.76
CA GLY A 88 -13.52 20.04 -5.31
C GLY A 88 -14.57 19.38 -6.22
N SER A 89 -14.16 18.44 -7.07
CA SER A 89 -15.07 17.75 -8.00
C SER A 89 -15.94 16.67 -7.34
N GLY A 90 -15.75 16.44 -6.04
CA GLY A 90 -16.43 15.40 -5.26
C GLY A 90 -16.20 15.54 -3.76
N ASN A 91 -16.87 14.71 -2.96
CA ASN A 91 -16.66 14.60 -1.52
C ASN A 91 -15.60 13.53 -1.26
N VAL A 92 -14.52 13.86 -0.56
CA VAL A 92 -13.49 12.88 -0.19
C VAL A 92 -14.07 11.91 0.83
N GLU A 93 -14.25 10.65 0.43
CA GLU A 93 -14.79 9.62 1.31
C GLU A 93 -13.71 8.61 1.68
N PHE A 94 -13.17 8.73 2.90
CA PHE A 94 -12.24 7.74 3.45
C PHE A 94 -12.83 6.31 3.45
N ARG A 95 -14.17 6.21 3.50
CA ARG A 95 -14.90 4.96 3.38
C ARG A 95 -14.64 4.25 2.04
N ASP A 96 -14.46 5.00 0.95
CA ASP A 96 -14.22 4.41 -0.37
C ASP A 96 -12.82 3.81 -0.45
N VAL A 97 -11.83 4.46 0.18
CA VAL A 97 -10.49 3.88 0.40
C VAL A 97 -10.55 2.62 1.25
N ALA A 98 -11.30 2.64 2.36
CA ALA A 98 -11.46 1.49 3.24
C ALA A 98 -12.15 0.31 2.51
N ASN A 99 -13.17 0.59 1.68
CA ASN A 99 -13.84 -0.40 0.86
C ASN A 99 -12.90 -0.99 -0.19
N GLY A 100 -12.05 -0.17 -0.81
CA GLY A 100 -10.98 -0.65 -1.71
C GLY A 100 -10.00 -1.59 -1.01
N ALA A 101 -9.60 -1.27 0.24
CA ALA A 101 -8.71 -2.13 1.02
C ALA A 101 -9.39 -3.45 1.42
N LEU A 102 -10.67 -3.40 1.76
CA LEU A 102 -11.47 -4.58 2.02
C LEU A 102 -11.61 -5.46 0.75
N ALA A 103 -11.83 -4.87 -0.42
CA ALA A 103 -11.85 -5.59 -1.69
C ALA A 103 -10.52 -6.30 -1.98
N MET A 104 -9.39 -5.66 -1.68
CA MET A 104 -8.07 -6.30 -1.76
C MET A 104 -8.01 -7.55 -0.88
N ILE A 105 -8.44 -7.47 0.38
CA ILE A 105 -8.46 -8.62 1.32
C ILE A 105 -9.32 -9.77 0.77
N PHE A 106 -10.52 -9.48 0.25
CA PHE A 106 -11.39 -10.49 -0.37
C PHE A 106 -10.75 -11.14 -1.60
N PHE A 107 -10.07 -10.35 -2.44
CA PHE A 107 -9.35 -10.90 -3.58
C PHE A 107 -8.18 -11.79 -3.16
N GLY A 108 -7.44 -11.39 -2.11
CA GLY A 108 -6.37 -12.21 -1.54
C GLY A 108 -6.86 -13.54 -0.97
N SER A 109 -8.00 -13.53 -0.28
CA SER A 109 -8.60 -14.76 0.24
C SER A 109 -9.07 -15.68 -0.89
N PHE A 110 -9.62 -15.11 -1.97
CA PHE A 110 -9.99 -15.88 -3.16
C PHE A 110 -8.78 -16.58 -3.82
N ILE A 111 -7.66 -15.86 -4.00
CA ILE A 111 -6.41 -16.46 -4.51
C ILE A 111 -5.91 -17.59 -3.59
N ALA A 112 -5.98 -17.39 -2.27
CA ALA A 112 -5.57 -18.39 -1.30
C ALA A 112 -6.43 -19.66 -1.39
N VAL A 113 -7.75 -19.51 -1.54
CA VAL A 113 -8.66 -20.65 -1.73
C VAL A 113 -8.34 -21.42 -3.02
N ILE A 114 -8.14 -20.72 -4.14
CA ILE A 114 -7.73 -21.37 -5.41
C ILE A 114 -6.46 -22.20 -5.21
N TYR A 115 -5.46 -21.63 -4.55
CA TYR A 115 -4.21 -22.32 -4.29
C TYR A 115 -4.39 -23.57 -3.41
N LEU A 116 -5.21 -23.49 -2.36
CA LEU A 116 -5.52 -24.65 -1.51
C LEU A 116 -6.23 -25.77 -2.30
N VAL A 117 -7.14 -25.40 -3.20
CA VAL A 117 -7.83 -26.36 -4.07
C VAL A 117 -6.85 -27.03 -5.04
N GLU A 118 -5.95 -26.27 -5.66
CA GLU A 118 -4.90 -26.81 -6.54
C GLU A 118 -3.98 -27.80 -5.81
N LEU A 119 -3.59 -27.47 -4.58
CA LEU A 119 -2.80 -28.35 -3.71
C LEU A 119 -3.56 -29.64 -3.39
N PHE A 120 -4.83 -29.52 -3.01
CA PHE A 120 -5.66 -30.67 -2.67
C PHE A 120 -5.82 -31.64 -3.86
N PHE A 121 -6.13 -31.12 -5.05
CA PHE A 121 -6.22 -31.96 -6.25
C PHE A 121 -4.89 -32.59 -6.65
N SER A 122 -3.78 -31.86 -6.50
CA SER A 122 -2.44 -32.38 -6.76
C SER A 122 -2.09 -33.53 -5.81
N TYR A 123 -2.44 -33.39 -4.53
CA TYR A 123 -2.26 -34.44 -3.52
C TYR A 123 -3.06 -35.70 -3.86
N ILE A 124 -4.35 -35.58 -4.21
CA ILE A 124 -5.17 -36.72 -4.63
C ILE A 124 -4.59 -37.42 -5.86
N LYS A 125 -4.12 -36.66 -6.86
CA LYS A 125 -3.49 -37.22 -8.07
C LYS A 125 -2.23 -38.02 -7.74
N GLN A 126 -1.41 -37.56 -6.79
CA GLN A 126 -0.21 -38.27 -6.36
C GLN A 126 -0.56 -39.60 -5.67
N LEU A 127 -1.57 -39.62 -4.80
CA LEU A 127 -2.03 -40.84 -4.14
C LEU A 127 -2.51 -41.90 -5.16
N LYS A 128 -3.26 -41.48 -6.18
CA LYS A 128 -3.71 -42.39 -7.26
C LYS A 128 -2.55 -42.98 -8.06
N LYS A 129 -1.53 -42.17 -8.38
CA LYS A 129 -0.33 -42.62 -9.12
C LYS A 129 0.50 -43.61 -8.32
N GLN A 130 0.65 -43.42 -7.01
CA GLN A 130 1.39 -44.36 -6.16
C GLN A 130 0.67 -45.72 -6.05
N LYS A 131 -0.67 -45.70 -5.92
CA LYS A 131 -1.47 -46.93 -5.87
C LYS A 131 -1.38 -47.75 -7.16
N ALA A 132 -1.34 -47.09 -8.33
CA ALA A 132 -1.21 -47.75 -9.64
C ALA A 132 0.20 -48.30 -9.93
N LYS A 133 1.24 -47.87 -9.22
CA LYS A 133 2.62 -48.36 -9.38
C LYS A 133 2.95 -49.53 -8.43
N SER A 134 2.12 -49.76 -7.42
CA SER A 134 2.27 -50.82 -6.42
C SER A 134 1.34 -52.02 -6.65
N ALA A 135 0.52 -51.98 -7.70
CA ALA A 135 -0.33 -53.07 -8.19
C ALA A 135 0.25 -53.60 -9.51
#